data_AF-A0A2V8QAR8-F1
#
_entry.id   AF-A0A2V8QAR8-F1
#
_cell.length_a   1.000
_cell.length_b   1.000
_cell.length_c   1.000
_cell.angle_alpha   90.00
_cell.angle_beta   90.00
_cell.angle_gamma   90.00
#
_symmetry.space_group_name_H-M   'P 1'
#
loop_
_entity.id
_entity.type
_entity.pdbx_description
1 polymer ?
#
loop_
_entity_poly.entity_id
_entity_poly.type
_entity_poly.pdbx_seq_one_letter_code
_entity_poly.pdbx_strand_id
1 'polypeptide(L)'
;MLILAALPAHFAAELSSGLPIALVLSLFVSNSGQALIGAITRFDKFRHVTIFLICGAFLAPFLSSFLDIGFVILNGWARDSYLASWRMRFLSNVVATLAIVPLILTWTTDGFSAIRKASAYRYLEAGVVGVGLLVVSILVFKSEHFLAESSPTILTWPLPFLLWASMRFGPRGAS
;
A
#
# COMPACT_ATOMS: atom_id res chain seq x y z
N MET A 1 12.33 15.29 -12.55
CA MET A 1 13.40 14.26 -12.52
C MET A 1 13.02 13.02 -11.70
N LEU A 2 12.46 13.15 -10.48
CA LEU A 2 12.02 11.99 -9.67
C LEU A 2 10.95 11.11 -10.32
N ILE A 3 9.97 11.69 -11.03
CA ILE A 3 8.88 10.95 -11.69
C ILE A 3 9.42 10.01 -12.77
N LEU A 4 10.30 10.50 -13.65
CA LEU A 4 10.95 9.70 -14.70
C LEU A 4 11.83 8.57 -14.14
N ALA A 5 12.39 8.73 -12.93
CA ALA A 5 13.19 7.71 -12.28
C ALA A 5 12.36 6.53 -11.73
N ALA A 6 11.05 6.71 -11.50
CA ALA A 6 10.15 5.65 -11.04
C ALA A 6 9.62 4.77 -12.19
N LEU A 7 9.74 5.25 -13.43
CA LEU A 7 9.22 4.60 -14.64
C LEU A 7 9.78 3.19 -14.87
N PRO A 8 11.09 2.90 -14.68
CA PRO A 8 11.64 1.55 -14.84
C PRO A 8 11.12 0.56 -13.79
N ALA A 9 10.94 1.01 -12.55
CA ALA A 9 10.43 0.17 -11.45
C ALA A 9 8.94 -0.14 -11.64
N HIS A 10 8.16 0.83 -12.13
CA HIS A 10 6.75 0.64 -12.46
C HIS A 10 6.57 -0.35 -13.62
N PHE A 11 7.38 -0.23 -14.68
CA PHE A 11 7.38 -1.18 -15.79
C PHE A 11 7.77 -2.60 -15.36
N ALA A 12 8.81 -2.75 -14.52
CA ALA A 12 9.25 -4.07 -14.04
C ALA A 12 8.19 -4.77 -13.16
N ALA A 13 7.46 -4.00 -12.34
CA ALA A 13 6.37 -4.52 -11.53
C ALA A 13 5.17 -4.97 -12.39
N GLU A 14 4.80 -4.18 -13.41
CA GLU A 14 3.58 -4.38 -14.19
C GLU A 14 3.74 -5.42 -15.33
N LEU A 15 4.95 -5.58 -15.91
CA LEU A 15 5.21 -6.60 -16.93
C LEU A 15 5.07 -8.03 -16.38
N SER A 16 5.38 -8.22 -15.10
CA SER A 16 5.27 -9.49 -14.39
C SER A 16 3.83 -10.00 -14.29
N SER A 17 2.86 -9.10 -14.48
CA SER A 17 1.42 -9.33 -14.41
C SER A 17 0.74 -9.53 -15.77
N GLY A 18 1.49 -9.46 -16.89
CA GLY A 18 0.97 -9.73 -18.23
C GLY A 18 0.02 -8.66 -18.79
N LEU A 19 0.07 -7.43 -18.27
CA LEU A 19 -0.85 -6.36 -18.65
C LEU A 19 -0.47 -5.68 -19.98
N PRO A 20 -1.43 -5.19 -20.77
CA PRO A 20 -1.15 -4.45 -22.01
C PRO A 20 -0.37 -3.15 -21.73
N ILE A 21 0.65 -2.85 -22.54
CA ILE A 21 1.56 -1.70 -22.38
C ILE A 21 0.80 -0.35 -22.34
N ALA A 22 -0.31 -0.24 -23.07
CA ALA A 22 -1.15 0.95 -23.06
C ALA A 22 -1.80 1.22 -21.69
N LEU A 23 -2.11 0.17 -20.93
CA LEU A 23 -2.66 0.27 -19.58
C LEU A 23 -1.59 0.74 -18.59
N VAL A 24 -0.38 0.17 -18.68
CA VAL A 24 0.77 0.53 -17.82
C VAL A 24 1.16 2.00 -17.98
N LEU A 25 1.18 2.52 -19.21
CA LEU A 25 1.46 3.92 -19.47
C LEU A 25 0.38 4.86 -18.92
N SER A 26 -0.89 4.43 -18.97
CA SER A 26 -2.01 5.21 -18.45
C SER A 26 -1.97 5.33 -16.93
N LEU A 27 -1.61 4.24 -16.24
CA LEU A 27 -1.42 4.21 -14.79
C LEU A 27 -0.28 5.13 -14.34
N PHE A 28 0.82 5.16 -15.08
CA PHE A 28 1.96 6.02 -14.77
C PHE A 28 1.65 7.52 -14.85
N VAL A 29 0.89 7.95 -15.88
CA VAL A 29 0.49 9.35 -16.06
C VAL A 29 -0.44 9.81 -14.94
N SER A 30 -1.40 8.96 -14.55
CA SER A 30 -2.31 9.22 -13.43
C SER A 30 -1.54 9.42 -12.11
N ASN A 31 -0.61 8.52 -11.80
CA ASN A 31 0.23 8.57 -10.60
C ASN A 31 1.13 9.82 -10.56
N SER A 32 1.63 10.25 -11.72
CA SER A 32 2.47 11.45 -11.85
C SER A 32 1.69 12.74 -11.57
N GLY A 33 0.43 12.81 -12.04
CA GLY A 33 -0.46 13.94 -11.79
C GLY A 33 -0.79 14.11 -10.31
N GLN A 34 -0.98 13.00 -9.58
CA GLN A 34 -1.23 13.01 -8.14
C GLN A 34 -0.08 13.64 -7.35
N ALA A 35 1.16 13.28 -7.69
CA ALA A 35 2.35 13.81 -7.03
C ALA A 35 2.50 15.34 -7.21
N LEU A 36 2.15 15.85 -8.40
CA LEU A 36 2.20 17.27 -8.73
C LEU A 36 1.13 18.08 -7.98
N ILE A 37 -0.12 17.60 -7.93
CA ILE A 37 -1.20 18.27 -7.20
C ILE A 37 -0.90 18.34 -5.69
N GLY A 38 -0.29 17.29 -5.14
CA GLY A 38 0.14 17.27 -3.75
C GLY A 38 1.22 18.31 -3.40
N ALA A 39 2.08 18.67 -4.36
CA ALA A 39 3.21 19.58 -4.12
C ALA A 39 2.80 21.06 -3.98
N ILE A 40 1.63 21.47 -4.50
CA ILE A 40 1.28 22.90 -4.69
C ILE A 40 0.54 23.52 -3.47
N THR A 41 0.17 22.75 -2.43
CA THR A 41 -0.87 23.14 -1.44
C THR A 41 -0.40 23.38 0.04
N ARG A 42 0.66 24.15 0.32
CA ARG A 42 1.53 24.03 1.54
C ARG A 42 1.31 24.96 2.77
N PHE A 43 0.75 24.54 3.93
CA PHE A 43 0.69 25.28 5.23
C PHE A 43 1.02 24.26 6.32
N ASP A 44 1.83 24.68 7.30
CA ASP A 44 3.07 23.94 7.47
C ASP A 44 3.06 22.73 8.44
N LYS A 45 2.01 22.41 9.20
CA LYS A 45 1.96 21.13 9.95
C LYS A 45 0.58 20.49 10.07
N PHE A 46 -0.43 21.22 10.57
CA PHE A 46 -1.79 20.69 10.67
C PHE A 46 -2.43 20.54 9.28
N ARG A 47 -2.23 21.53 8.41
CA ARG A 47 -2.67 21.47 7.02
C ARG A 47 -1.97 20.33 6.25
N HIS A 48 -0.73 19.98 6.55
CA HIS A 48 -0.10 18.81 5.91
C HIS A 48 -0.77 17.50 6.29
N VAL A 49 -1.17 17.31 7.55
CA VAL A 49 -1.92 16.12 7.97
C VAL A 49 -3.31 16.13 7.35
N THR A 50 -4.02 17.25 7.40
CA THR A 50 -5.37 17.38 6.81
C THR A 50 -5.34 17.18 5.29
N ILE A 51 -4.37 17.73 4.58
CA ILE A 51 -4.19 17.52 3.13
C ILE A 51 -3.80 16.08 2.84
N PHE A 52 -2.93 15.49 3.65
CA PHE A 52 -2.61 14.08 3.50
C PHE A 52 -3.86 13.22 3.66
N LEU A 53 -4.70 13.47 4.65
CA LEU A 53 -5.93 12.71 4.86
C LEU A 53 -6.95 12.95 3.73
N ILE A 54 -7.24 14.20 3.41
CA ILE A 54 -8.28 14.56 2.44
C ILE A 54 -7.79 14.29 1.02
N CYS A 55 -6.66 14.85 0.62
CA CYS A 55 -6.17 14.75 -0.76
C CYS A 55 -5.45 13.43 -1.01
N GLY A 56 -4.54 13.04 -0.11
CA GLY A 56 -3.69 11.87 -0.29
C GLY A 56 -4.41 10.55 -0.02
N ALA A 57 -5.02 10.40 1.15
CA ALA A 57 -5.62 9.14 1.57
C ALA A 57 -7.05 8.96 1.08
N PHE A 58 -7.79 10.03 0.77
CA PHE A 58 -9.17 9.94 0.30
C PHE A 58 -9.32 10.30 -1.18
N LEU A 59 -9.11 11.56 -1.55
CA LEU A 59 -9.43 12.08 -2.89
C LEU A 59 -8.64 11.36 -3.98
N ALA A 60 -7.34 11.14 -3.75
CA ALA A 60 -6.47 10.47 -4.70
C ALA A 60 -6.89 9.01 -4.94
N PRO A 61 -7.06 8.14 -3.92
CA PRO A 61 -7.61 6.80 -4.08
C PRO A 61 -9.03 6.79 -4.68
N PHE A 62 -9.88 7.74 -4.33
CA PHE A 62 -11.25 7.84 -4.83
C PHE A 62 -11.26 8.05 -6.35
N LEU A 63 -10.57 9.09 -6.80
CA LEU A 63 -10.50 9.48 -8.21
C LEU A 63 -9.70 8.45 -9.03
N SER A 64 -8.57 7.99 -8.51
CA SER A 64 -7.75 6.98 -9.18
C SER A 64 -8.50 5.67 -9.32
N SER A 65 -9.15 5.17 -8.27
CA SER A 65 -9.92 3.93 -8.37
C SER A 65 -11.11 4.07 -9.32
N PHE A 66 -11.73 5.25 -9.38
CA PHE A 66 -12.84 5.54 -10.31
C PHE A 66 -12.37 5.46 -11.77
N LEU A 67 -11.25 6.12 -12.07
CA LEU A 67 -10.64 6.07 -13.39
C LEU A 67 -10.15 4.67 -13.74
N ASP A 68 -9.48 3.97 -12.82
CA ASP A 68 -8.96 2.62 -13.02
C ASP A 68 -10.04 1.64 -13.43
N ILE A 69 -11.16 1.59 -12.68
CA ILE A 69 -12.26 0.69 -13.05
C ILE A 69 -12.92 1.15 -14.35
N GLY A 70 -12.98 2.46 -14.61
CA GLY A 70 -13.41 2.98 -15.90
C GLY A 70 -12.60 2.43 -17.07
N PHE A 71 -11.27 2.41 -16.93
CA PHE A 71 -10.37 1.82 -17.92
C PHE A 71 -10.54 0.29 -18.03
N VAL A 72 -10.74 -0.41 -16.92
CA VAL A 72 -11.00 -1.86 -16.92
C VAL A 72 -12.26 -2.20 -17.73
N ILE A 73 -13.35 -1.42 -17.55
CA ILE A 73 -14.59 -1.61 -18.33
C ILE A 73 -14.36 -1.29 -19.80
N LEU A 74 -13.75 -0.15 -20.13
CA LEU A 74 -13.53 0.27 -21.50
C LEU A 74 -12.67 -0.71 -22.31
N ASN A 75 -11.77 -1.44 -21.65
CA ASN A 75 -10.95 -2.46 -22.28
C ASN A 75 -11.62 -3.85 -22.31
N GLY A 76 -12.85 -4.00 -21.79
CA GLY A 76 -13.58 -5.27 -21.79
C GLY A 76 -13.08 -6.29 -20.75
N TRP A 77 -12.35 -5.84 -19.73
CA TRP A 77 -11.75 -6.70 -18.69
C TRP A 77 -12.56 -6.76 -17.39
N ALA A 78 -13.76 -6.18 -17.38
CA ALA A 78 -14.63 -6.18 -16.22
C ALA A 78 -15.13 -7.58 -15.90
N ARG A 79 -14.81 -8.07 -14.69
CA ARG A 79 -15.30 -9.36 -14.18
C ARG A 79 -16.48 -9.20 -13.23
N ASP A 80 -16.51 -8.10 -12.48
CA ASP A 80 -17.50 -7.78 -11.46
C ASP A 80 -18.19 -6.44 -11.75
N SER A 81 -19.20 -6.11 -10.94
CA SER A 81 -19.88 -4.80 -11.02
C SER A 81 -18.91 -3.63 -10.76
N TYR A 82 -19.07 -2.55 -11.55
CA TYR A 82 -18.25 -1.34 -11.44
C TYR A 82 -18.11 -0.85 -9.99
N LEU A 83 -19.24 -0.73 -9.29
CA LEU A 83 -19.30 -0.21 -7.93
C LEU A 83 -18.59 -1.12 -6.91
N ALA A 84 -18.68 -2.45 -7.07
CA ALA A 84 -18.00 -3.38 -6.17
C ALA A 84 -16.48 -3.34 -6.35
N SER A 85 -16.00 -3.42 -7.60
CA SER A 85 -14.56 -3.34 -7.89
C SER A 85 -13.98 -1.98 -7.50
N TRP A 86 -14.73 -0.91 -7.73
CA TRP A 86 -14.34 0.44 -7.35
C TRP A 86 -14.21 0.58 -5.84
N ARG A 87 -15.23 0.15 -5.08
CA ARG A 87 -15.22 0.23 -3.61
C ARG A 87 -14.08 -0.58 -3.00
N MET A 88 -13.81 -1.77 -3.54
CA MET A 88 -12.71 -2.61 -3.08
C MET A 88 -11.35 -1.94 -3.33
N ARG A 89 -11.09 -1.45 -4.55
CA ARG A 89 -9.84 -0.72 -4.87
C ARG A 89 -9.69 0.54 -4.03
N PHE A 90 -10.76 1.33 -3.90
CA PHE A 90 -10.75 2.55 -3.12
C PHE A 90 -10.35 2.29 -1.67
N LEU A 91 -11.03 1.37 -0.98
CA LEU A 91 -10.74 1.07 0.43
C LEU A 91 -9.33 0.50 0.60
N SER A 92 -8.90 -0.40 -0.28
CA SER A 92 -7.55 -0.96 -0.26
C SER A 92 -6.48 0.14 -0.42
N ASN A 93 -6.68 1.06 -1.36
CA ASN A 93 -5.74 2.14 -1.62
C ASN A 93 -5.72 3.19 -0.49
N VAL A 94 -6.86 3.49 0.13
CA VAL A 94 -6.93 4.35 1.32
C VAL A 94 -6.09 3.75 2.45
N VAL A 95 -6.32 2.48 2.78
CA VAL A 95 -5.60 1.78 3.86
C VAL A 95 -4.10 1.70 3.54
N ALA A 96 -3.74 1.34 2.32
CA ALA A 96 -2.33 1.29 1.89
C ALA A 96 -1.67 2.67 2.01
N THR A 97 -2.35 3.73 1.59
CA THR A 97 -1.83 5.10 1.67
C THR A 97 -1.61 5.52 3.12
N LEU A 98 -2.59 5.27 4.00
CA LEU A 98 -2.49 5.60 5.42
C LEU A 98 -1.40 4.79 6.15
N ALA A 99 -1.13 3.56 5.74
CA ALA A 99 -0.11 2.72 6.35
C ALA A 99 1.30 3.04 5.84
N ILE A 100 1.46 3.14 4.51
CA ILE A 100 2.77 3.19 3.86
C ILE A 100 3.33 4.61 3.84
N VAL A 101 2.53 5.63 3.53
CA VAL A 101 3.05 6.99 3.34
C VAL A 101 3.63 7.57 4.64
N PRO A 102 2.97 7.49 5.81
CA PRO A 102 3.56 7.95 7.06
C PRO A 102 4.81 7.16 7.46
N LEU A 103 4.85 5.85 7.15
CA LEU A 103 6.03 5.02 7.38
C LEU A 103 7.23 5.51 6.56
N ILE A 104 7.03 5.81 5.27
CA ILE A 104 8.08 6.38 4.41
C ILE A 104 8.51 7.76 4.90
N LEU A 105 7.54 8.63 5.22
CA LEU A 105 7.84 9.99 5.67
C LEU A 105 8.65 9.99 6.98
N THR A 106 8.29 9.15 7.94
CA THR A 106 9.04 9.04 9.20
C THR A 106 10.46 8.50 9.03
N TRP A 107 10.68 7.58 8.08
CA TRP A 107 12.04 7.10 7.76
C TRP A 107 12.88 8.12 6.99
N THR A 108 12.26 8.96 6.15
CA THR A 108 13.00 9.99 5.41
C THR A 108 13.35 11.21 6.26
N THR A 109 12.53 11.55 7.26
CA THR A 109 12.81 12.68 8.18
C THR A 109 13.82 12.33 9.27
N ASP A 110 13.72 11.15 9.88
CA ASP A 110 14.52 10.77 11.05
C ASP A 110 15.61 9.72 10.74
N GLY A 111 15.62 9.20 9.51
CA GLY A 111 16.63 8.27 9.00
C GLY A 111 16.57 6.86 9.61
N PHE A 112 17.48 6.00 9.14
CA PHE A 112 17.60 4.60 9.60
C PHE A 112 18.51 4.44 10.83
N SER A 113 18.80 5.52 11.56
CA SER A 113 19.79 5.50 12.65
C SER A 113 19.41 4.54 13.79
N ALA A 114 18.12 4.53 14.17
CA ALA A 114 17.60 3.64 15.22
C ALA A 114 17.68 2.16 14.81
N ILE A 115 17.39 1.86 13.53
CA ILE A 115 17.44 0.50 13.00
C ILE A 115 18.90 0.04 12.90
N ARG A 116 19.82 0.86 12.38
CA ARG A 116 21.25 0.50 12.25
C ARG A 116 21.95 0.26 13.59
N LYS A 117 21.45 0.86 14.68
CA LYS A 117 21.98 0.67 16.03
C LYS A 117 21.26 -0.44 16.81
N ALA A 118 20.33 -1.15 16.17
CA ALA A 118 19.61 -2.25 16.81
C ALA A 118 20.54 -3.43 17.10
N SER A 119 20.27 -4.16 18.19
CA SER A 119 20.99 -5.38 18.55
C SER A 119 20.64 -6.54 17.60
N ALA A 120 21.56 -7.50 17.44
CA ALA A 120 21.35 -8.69 16.60
C ALA A 120 20.09 -9.49 16.99
N TYR A 121 19.78 -9.54 18.28
CA TYR A 121 18.55 -10.16 18.81
C TYR A 121 17.29 -9.51 18.24
N ARG A 122 17.29 -8.19 18.07
CA ARG A 122 16.16 -7.43 17.55
C ARG A 122 15.95 -7.64 16.05
N TYR A 123 17.03 -7.84 15.30
CA TYR A 123 16.94 -8.25 13.90
C TYR A 123 16.39 -9.67 13.75
N LEU A 124 16.83 -10.60 14.60
CA LEU A 124 16.28 -11.96 14.64
C LEU A 124 14.78 -11.94 14.96
N GLU A 125 14.36 -11.19 15.96
CA GLU A 125 12.95 -11.06 16.31
C GLU A 125 12.12 -10.44 15.18
N ALA A 126 12.62 -9.38 14.53
CA ALA A 126 11.96 -8.79 13.37
C ALA A 126 11.86 -9.80 12.20
N GLY A 127 12.89 -10.61 12.00
CA GLY A 127 12.89 -11.70 11.03
C GLY A 127 11.83 -12.75 11.33
N VAL A 128 11.73 -13.23 12.58
CA VAL A 128 10.73 -14.21 13.00
C VAL A 128 9.31 -13.68 12.81
N VAL A 129 9.05 -12.45 13.26
CA VAL A 129 7.73 -11.82 13.12
C VAL A 129 7.39 -11.59 11.65
N GLY A 130 8.34 -11.11 10.84
CA GLY A 130 8.14 -10.85 9.41
C GLY A 130 7.88 -12.13 8.61
N VAL A 131 8.69 -13.18 8.83
CA VAL A 131 8.51 -14.48 8.16
C VAL A 131 7.20 -15.13 8.59
N GLY A 132 6.87 -15.09 9.89
CA GLY A 132 5.60 -15.64 10.40
C GLY A 132 4.39 -14.94 9.80
N LEU A 133 4.40 -13.61 9.76
CA LEU A 133 3.34 -12.81 9.13
C LEU A 133 3.20 -13.13 7.63
N LEU A 134 4.33 -13.26 6.92
CA LEU A 134 4.35 -13.53 5.49
C LEU A 134 3.81 -14.93 5.18
N VAL A 135 4.25 -15.95 5.92
CA VAL A 135 3.76 -17.32 5.77
C VAL A 135 2.27 -17.39 6.05
N VAL A 136 1.80 -16.82 7.16
CA VAL A 136 0.37 -16.81 7.51
C VAL A 136 -0.45 -16.08 6.45
N SER A 137 0.03 -14.93 5.97
CA SER A 137 -0.66 -14.18 4.91
C SER A 137 -0.75 -14.99 3.61
N ILE A 138 0.34 -15.61 3.17
CA ILE A 138 0.33 -16.46 1.96
C ILE A 138 -0.65 -17.62 2.14
N LEU A 139 -0.64 -18.29 3.29
CA LEU A 139 -1.54 -19.40 3.55
C LEU A 139 -3.00 -18.96 3.51
N VAL A 140 -3.35 -17.85 4.16
CA VAL A 140 -4.73 -17.33 4.20
C VAL A 140 -5.22 -16.88 2.81
N PHE A 141 -4.37 -16.20 2.02
CA PHE A 141 -4.78 -15.60 0.75
C PHE A 141 -4.62 -16.52 -0.47
N LYS A 142 -3.77 -17.56 -0.41
CA LYS A 142 -3.56 -18.50 -1.53
C LYS A 142 -4.61 -19.61 -1.58
N SER A 143 -5.21 -19.96 -0.45
CA SER A 143 -6.17 -21.06 -0.39
C SER A 143 -7.60 -20.56 -0.65
N GLU A 144 -7.99 -20.46 -1.92
CA GLU A 144 -9.41 -20.27 -2.30
C GLU A 144 -10.31 -21.36 -1.69
N HIS A 145 -9.77 -22.56 -1.44
CA HIS A 145 -10.47 -23.67 -0.80
C HIS A 145 -10.66 -23.58 0.72
N PHE A 146 -9.84 -22.81 1.46
CA PHE A 146 -10.05 -22.67 2.92
C PHE A 146 -11.19 -21.71 3.24
N LEU A 147 -11.40 -20.66 2.43
CA LEU A 147 -12.41 -19.64 2.69
C LEU A 147 -13.85 -20.11 2.41
N ALA A 148 -14.03 -21.17 1.61
CA ALA A 148 -15.34 -21.71 1.30
C ALA A 148 -15.93 -22.55 2.47
N GLU A 149 -15.08 -23.19 3.29
CA GLU A 149 -15.52 -24.00 4.44
C GLU A 149 -15.16 -23.41 5.81
N SER A 150 -14.32 -22.38 5.87
CA SER A 150 -13.82 -21.84 7.14
C SER A 150 -14.49 -20.53 7.54
N SER A 151 -14.80 -20.43 8.84
CA SER A 151 -15.30 -19.23 9.52
C SER A 151 -14.45 -17.97 9.19
N PRO A 152 -15.08 -16.77 9.08
CA PRO A 152 -14.40 -15.49 8.80
C PRO A 152 -13.20 -15.16 9.72
N THR A 153 -13.08 -15.86 10.84
CA THR A 153 -11.96 -15.79 11.78
C THR A 153 -10.58 -16.08 11.17
N ILE A 154 -10.46 -16.81 10.06
CA ILE A 154 -9.14 -17.06 9.44
C ILE A 154 -8.47 -15.76 8.95
N LEU A 155 -9.26 -14.77 8.54
CA LEU A 155 -8.75 -13.45 8.15
C LEU A 155 -8.10 -12.68 9.32
N THR A 156 -8.31 -13.14 10.56
CA THR A 156 -7.69 -12.54 11.76
C THR A 156 -6.33 -13.12 12.11
N TRP A 157 -5.90 -14.21 11.47
CA TRP A 157 -4.62 -14.86 11.77
C TRP A 157 -3.35 -14.02 11.55
N PRO A 158 -3.33 -13.02 10.64
CA PRO A 158 -2.22 -12.06 10.59
C PRO A 158 -2.16 -11.12 11.82
N LEU A 159 -3.28 -10.92 12.54
CA LEU A 159 -3.38 -9.93 13.61
C LEU A 159 -2.43 -10.19 14.80
N PRO A 160 -2.26 -11.41 15.32
CA PRO A 160 -1.29 -11.67 16.39
C PRO A 160 0.14 -11.24 16.05
N PHE A 161 0.59 -11.46 14.81
CA PHE A 161 1.91 -11.02 14.36
C PHE A 161 2.01 -9.50 14.23
N LEU A 162 0.96 -8.86 13.74
CA LEU A 162 0.88 -7.39 13.67
C LEU A 162 0.85 -6.75 15.07
N LEU A 163 0.14 -7.35 16.02
CA LEU A 163 0.10 -6.92 17.42
C LEU A 163 1.46 -7.14 18.11
N TRP A 164 2.11 -8.27 17.89
CA TRP A 164 3.46 -8.50 18.38
C TRP A 164 4.42 -7.45 17.80
N ALA A 165 4.33 -7.17 16.51
CA ALA A 165 5.15 -6.16 15.88
C ALA A 165 4.92 -4.76 16.49
N SER A 166 3.68 -4.35 16.70
CA SER A 166 3.35 -3.04 17.26
C SER A 166 3.83 -2.88 18.70
N MET A 167 3.72 -3.94 19.53
CA MET A 167 4.16 -3.92 20.93
C MET A 167 5.68 -3.91 21.09
N ARG A 168 6.43 -4.67 20.27
CA ARG A 168 7.89 -4.83 20.41
C ARG A 168 8.72 -3.83 19.62
N PHE A 169 8.19 -3.31 18.52
CA PHE A 169 8.92 -2.39 17.65
C PHE A 169 8.40 -0.96 17.79
N GLY A 170 7.15 -0.73 18.20
CA GLY A 170 6.56 0.61 18.24
C GLY A 170 6.55 1.28 16.85
N PRO A 171 6.24 2.57 16.74
CA PRO A 171 6.10 3.26 15.45
C PRO A 171 7.37 3.29 14.58
N ARG A 172 8.55 2.98 15.15
CA ARG A 172 9.86 3.16 14.51
C ARG A 172 10.87 2.03 14.73
N GLY A 173 10.49 0.90 15.31
CA GLY A 173 11.48 -0.10 15.75
C GLY A 173 12.29 0.34 16.98
N ALA A 174 11.75 1.24 17.80
CA ALA A 174 12.49 1.98 18.83
C ALA A 174 12.20 1.57 20.28
N SER A 175 11.40 0.52 20.54
CA SER A 175 11.13 0.02 21.90
C SER A 175 12.32 -0.59 22.63
#